data_AF-A0A1G3RNQ9-F1
#
_entry.id   AF-A0A1G3RNQ9-F1
#
_cell.length_a   1.000
_cell.length_b   1.000
_cell.length_c   1.000
_cell.angle_alpha   90.00
_cell.angle_beta   90.00
_cell.angle_gamma   90.00
#
_symmetry.space_group_name_H-M   'P 1'
#
loop_
_entity.id
_entity.type
_entity.pdbx_description
1 polymer ?
#
loop_
_entity_poly.entity_id
_entity_poly.type
_entity_poly.pdbx_seq_one_letter_code
_entity_poly.pdbx_strand_id
1 'polypeptide(L)' 'MISEDKKRVLELFAEGRKLYKLMRFQEAADKFAAAVAVDPSDGPSKMYLERCQHLVADPPDEDWDGVFVMKHK' A
#
# COMPACT_ATOMS: atom_id res chain seq x y z
N MET A 1 21.35 13.79 -2.70
CA MET A 1 21.27 12.31 -2.68
C MET A 1 20.30 11.93 -1.57
N ILE A 2 19.34 11.04 -1.82
CA ILE A 2 18.44 10.58 -0.76
C ILE A 2 19.14 9.53 0.14
N SER A 3 18.72 9.40 1.39
CA SER A 3 19.27 8.41 2.34
C SER A 3 18.97 6.97 1.90
N GLU A 4 19.74 6.01 2.41
CA GLU A 4 19.51 4.58 2.17
C GLU A 4 18.13 4.14 2.66
N ASP A 5 17.71 4.59 3.84
CA ASP A 5 16.35 4.33 4.36
C ASP A 5 15.28 4.86 3.39
N LYS A 6 15.48 6.05 2.83
CA LYS A 6 14.51 6.59 1.86
C LYS A 6 14.49 5.79 0.56
N LYS A 7 15.64 5.31 0.08
CA LYS A 7 15.68 4.37 -1.07
C LYS A 7 14.89 3.10 -0.75
N ARG A 8 15.10 2.53 0.45
CA ARG A 8 14.42 1.32 0.89
C ARG A 8 12.91 1.48 0.97
N VAL A 9 12.44 2.60 1.52
CA VAL A 9 11.01 2.95 1.55
C VAL A 9 10.44 3.03 0.13
N LEU A 10 11.15 3.68 -0.81
CA LEU A 10 10.70 3.80 -2.19
C LEU A 10 10.61 2.45 -2.92
N GLU A 11 11.56 1.54 -2.68
CA GLU A 11 11.51 0.17 -3.22
C GLU A 11 10.31 -0.61 -2.69
N LEU A 12 10.12 -0.63 -1.36
CA LEU A 12 9.01 -1.31 -0.71
C LEU A 12 7.66 -0.73 -1.16
N PHE A 13 7.55 0.60 -1.25
CA PHE A 13 6.36 1.26 -1.76
C PHE A 13 6.07 0.90 -3.22
N ALA A 14 7.09 0.87 -4.07
CA ALA A 14 6.95 0.49 -5.47
C ALA A 14 6.48 -0.97 -5.63
N GLU A 15 7.02 -1.90 -4.83
CA GLU A 15 6.55 -3.29 -4.76
C GLU A 15 5.11 -3.38 -4.29
N GLY A 16 4.77 -2.70 -3.18
CA GLY A 16 3.41 -2.67 -2.64
C GLY A 16 2.40 -2.14 -3.66
N ARG A 17 2.75 -1.10 -4.41
CA ARG A 17 1.90 -0.56 -5.48
C ARG A 17 1.68 -1.52 -6.64
N LYS A 18 2.68 -2.33 -7.01
CA LYS A 18 2.51 -3.35 -8.05
C LYS A 18 1.52 -4.42 -7.59
N LEU A 19 1.67 -4.90 -6.36
CA LEU A 19 0.77 -5.90 -5.77
C LEU A 19 -0.66 -5.36 -5.61
N TYR A 20 -0.79 -4.10 -5.16
CA TYR A 20 -2.08 -3.42 -5.03
C TYR A 20 -2.84 -3.40 -6.35
N LYS A 21 -2.19 -3.07 -7.46
CA LYS A 21 -2.80 -3.07 -8.79
C LYS A 21 -3.19 -4.46 -9.30
N LEU A 22 -2.58 -5.50 -8.77
CA LEU A 22 -2.91 -6.91 -9.05
C LEU A 22 -3.96 -7.46 -8.09
N MET A 23 -4.59 -6.59 -7.27
CA MET A 23 -5.55 -6.96 -6.23
C MET A 23 -4.99 -7.93 -5.17
N ARG A 24 -3.66 -8.04 -5.07
CA ARG A 24 -2.96 -8.85 -4.06
C ARG A 24 -2.83 -8.03 -2.77
N PHE A 25 -3.96 -7.64 -2.20
CA PHE A 25 -4.03 -6.61 -1.15
C PHE A 25 -3.32 -7.01 0.15
N GLN A 26 -3.38 -8.27 0.56
CA GLN A 26 -2.67 -8.73 1.75
C GLN A 26 -1.15 -8.59 1.57
N GLU A 27 -0.61 -9.03 0.44
CA GLU A 27 0.82 -8.91 0.16
C GLU A 27 1.25 -7.45 -0.05
N ALA A 28 0.38 -6.64 -0.64
CA ALA A 28 0.60 -5.20 -0.75
C ALA A 28 0.66 -4.54 0.65
N ALA A 29 -0.25 -4.91 1.55
CA ALA A 29 -0.24 -4.45 2.95
C ALA A 29 1.10 -4.77 3.63
N ASP A 30 1.62 -5.98 3.46
CA ASP A 30 2.90 -6.39 4.06
C ASP A 30 4.07 -5.50 3.59
N LYS A 31 4.10 -5.14 2.29
CA LYS A 31 5.10 -4.22 1.74
C LYS A 31 4.97 -2.81 2.29
N PHE A 32 3.76 -2.29 2.40
CA PHE A 32 3.53 -0.95 2.97
C PHE A 32 3.83 -0.91 4.47
N ALA A 33 3.49 -1.97 5.22
CA ALA A 33 3.85 -2.09 6.63
C ALA A 33 5.38 -2.12 6.81
N ALA A 34 6.11 -2.85 5.96
CA ALA A 34 7.56 -2.84 5.96
C ALA A 34 8.14 -1.44 5.65
N ALA A 35 7.54 -0.70 4.73
CA ALA A 35 7.96 0.68 4.43
C ALA A 35 7.73 1.62 5.63
N VAL A 36 6.58 1.52 6.30
CA VAL A 36 6.27 2.28 7.53
C VAL A 36 7.19 1.90 8.70
N ALA A 37 7.62 0.65 8.77
CA ALA A 37 8.59 0.22 9.79
C ALA A 37 9.98 0.87 9.58
N VAL A 38 10.38 1.11 8.33
CA VAL A 38 11.63 1.82 7.99
C VAL A 38 11.49 3.33 8.23
N ASP A 39 10.40 3.94 7.76
CA ASP A 39 10.10 5.35 7.97
C ASP A 39 8.68 5.51 8.51
N PRO A 40 8.51 5.61 9.85
CA PRO A 40 7.21 5.83 10.45
C PRO A 40 6.56 7.17 10.07
N SER A 41 7.23 8.06 9.34
CA SER A 41 6.65 9.30 8.83
C SER A 41 6.13 9.18 7.38
N ASP A 42 6.33 8.04 6.70
CA ASP A 42 5.91 7.84 5.32
C ASP A 42 4.38 7.76 5.17
N GLY A 43 3.77 8.94 4.98
CA GLY A 43 2.33 9.09 4.80
C GLY A 43 1.74 8.25 3.66
N PRO A 44 2.36 8.16 2.47
CA PRO A 44 1.88 7.32 1.38
C PRO A 44 1.77 5.84 1.77
N SER A 45 2.79 5.24 2.38
CA SER A 45 2.72 3.84 2.78
C SER A 45 1.66 3.60 3.85
N LYS A 46 1.49 4.52 4.81
CA LYS A 46 0.38 4.41 5.80
C LYS A 46 -0.99 4.42 5.14
N MET A 47 -1.22 5.36 4.22
CA MET A 47 -2.49 5.47 3.51
C MET A 47 -2.78 4.21 2.71
N TYR A 48 -1.80 3.67 1.98
CA TYR A 48 -2.01 2.45 1.20
C TYR A 48 -2.15 1.21 2.08
N LEU A 49 -1.48 1.14 3.23
CA LEU A 49 -1.69 0.07 4.22
C LEU A 49 -3.14 0.03 4.69
N GLU A 50 -3.71 1.18 5.08
CA GLU A 50 -5.12 1.30 5.48
C GLU A 50 -6.05 0.86 4.34
N ARG A 51 -5.80 1.34 3.11
CA ARG A 51 -6.58 0.92 1.93
C ARG A 51 -6.53 -0.58 1.70
N CYS A 52 -5.35 -1.19 1.79
CA CYS A 52 -5.22 -2.64 1.64
C CYS A 52 -6.03 -3.39 2.70
N GLN A 53 -5.99 -2.94 3.96
CA GLN A 53 -6.79 -3.54 5.04
C GLN A 53 -8.29 -3.48 4.73
N HIS A 54 -8.77 -2.34 4.21
CA HIS A 54 -10.15 -2.22 3.75
C HIS A 54 -10.47 -3.16 2.59
N LEU A 55 -9.61 -3.23 1.58
CA LEU A 55 -9.84 -4.04 0.37
C LEU A 55 -9.65 -5.55 0.59
N VAL A 56 -8.96 -5.96 1.66
CA VAL A 56 -8.96 -7.37 2.10
C VAL A 56 -10.31 -7.73 2.73
N ALA A 57 -10.90 -6.81 3.49
CA ALA A 57 -12.18 -7.03 4.18
C ALA A 57 -13.40 -6.88 3.25
N ASP A 58 -13.34 -5.93 2.31
CA ASP A 58 -14.36 -5.62 1.30
C ASP A 58 -13.67 -5.55 -0.08
N PRO A 59 -13.35 -6.70 -0.70
CA PRO A 59 -12.66 -6.74 -1.98
C PRO A 59 -13.51 -6.12 -3.09
N PRO A 60 -12.89 -5.39 -4.04
CA PRO A 60 -13.60 -4.83 -5.18
C PRO A 60 -13.87 -5.93 -6.23
N ASP A 61 -14.68 -5.59 -7.22
CA ASP A 61 -15.00 -6.47 -8.35
C ASP A 61 -13.76 -6.83 -9.19
N GLU A 62 -13.84 -7.90 -9.97
CA GLU A 62 -12.72 -8.40 -10.79
C GLU A 62 -12.24 -7.40 -11.87
N ASP A 63 -13.10 -6.47 -12.28
CA ASP A 63 -12.84 -5.43 -13.27
C ASP A 63 -12.33 -4.12 -12.65
N TRP A 64 -11.94 -4.15 -11.37
CA TRP A 64 -11.49 -2.97 -10.65
C TRP A 64 -10.32 -2.24 -11.33
N ASP A 65 -10.50 -0.93 -11.53
CA ASP A 65 -9.57 -0.05 -12.23
C ASP A 65 -8.43 0.50 -11.35
N GLY A 66 -8.39 0.10 -10.07
CA GLY A 66 -7.42 0.56 -9.09
C GLY A 66 -7.84 1.80 -8.30
N VAL A 67 -9.07 2.31 -8.49
CA VAL A 67 -9.61 3.43 -7.73
C VAL A 67 -10.13 2.97 -6.36
N PHE A 68 -9.53 3.49 -5.29
CA PHE A 68 -10.07 3.31 -3.95
C PHE A 68 -11.21 4.29 -3.70
N VAL A 69 -12.40 3.78 -3.39
CA VAL A 69 -13.55 4.57 -2.95
C VAL A 69 -13.69 4.44 -1.44
N MET A 70 -13.42 5.52 -0.71
CA MET A 70 -13.63 5.56 0.73
C MET A 70 -15.13 5.68 1.00
N LYS A 71 -15.77 4.57 1.39
CA LYS A 71 -17.17 4.59 1.83
C LYS A 71 -17.21 5.19 3.24
N HIS A 72 -17.63 6.45 3.36
CA HIS A 72 -17.96 7.03 4.67
C HIS A 72 -19.14 6.26 5.29
N LYS A 73 -19.08 6.04 6.60
CA LYS A 73 -20.24 5.59 7.39
C LYS A 73 -21.23 6.73 7.55
#